data_AF-A0A428KG84-F1
#
_entry.id   AF-A0A428KG84-F1
#
_cell.length_a   1.000
_cell.length_b   1.000
_cell.length_c   1.000
_cell.angle_alpha   90.00
_cell.angle_beta   90.00
_cell.angle_gamma   90.00
#
_symmetry.space_group_name_H-M   'P 1'
#
loop_
_entity.id
_entity.type
_entity.pdbx_description
1 polymer ?
#
loop_
_entity_poly.entity_id
_entity_poly.type
_entity_poly.pdbx_seq_one_letter_code
_entity_poly.pdbx_strand_id
1 'polypeptide(L)'
;MSIPAASAARQPTLSPAAWAGKPQACPAWVGFPSLAGLPAGLQWSGRGEVPAIGARVHIYLNGFGPAEVKAYFHAEGFLGVVCAPEVLPAWFQQQCPGVTLGHCFGRELEPYQPTPAPIVGSPEDWIPDYPPEENE
;
A
#
# COMPACT_ATOMS: atom_id res chain seq x y z
N MET A 1 17.59 18.86 -25.21
CA MET A 1 16.15 19.09 -25.01
C MET A 1 15.84 18.79 -23.56
N SER A 2 15.55 19.81 -22.75
CA SER A 2 15.26 19.65 -21.32
C SER A 2 13.77 19.46 -21.12
N ILE A 3 13.36 18.38 -20.45
CA ILE A 3 11.97 18.12 -20.06
C ILE A 3 11.61 19.12 -18.94
N PRO A 4 10.49 19.85 -19.02
CA PRO A 4 10.10 20.74 -17.94
C PRO A 4 9.72 19.90 -16.70
N ALA A 5 10.25 20.27 -15.54
CA ALA A 5 9.86 19.68 -14.27
C ALA A 5 8.36 19.92 -14.05
N ALA A 6 7.59 18.85 -13.84
CA ALA A 6 6.18 18.96 -13.50
C ALA A 6 6.03 19.78 -12.22
N SER A 7 5.29 20.89 -12.30
CA SER A 7 4.94 21.70 -11.13
C SER A 7 4.12 20.84 -10.18
N ALA A 8 4.67 20.54 -9.00
CA ALA A 8 3.95 19.82 -7.95
C ALA A 8 2.76 20.69 -7.52
N ALA A 9 1.55 20.32 -7.96
CA ALA A 9 0.32 21.02 -7.58
C ALA A 9 0.25 21.10 -6.04
N ARG A 10 0.23 22.34 -5.51
CA ARG A 10 0.09 22.58 -4.07
C ARG A 10 -1.36 22.46 -3.66
N GLN A 11 -1.60 21.71 -2.59
CA GLN A 11 -2.92 21.60 -1.98
C GLN A 11 -3.36 22.98 -1.47
N PRO A 12 -4.61 23.41 -1.74
CA PRO A 12 -5.15 24.62 -1.12
C PRO A 12 -5.20 24.44 0.40
N THR A 13 -4.90 25.50 1.16
CA THR A 13 -5.10 25.50 2.61
C THR A 13 -6.60 25.51 2.88
N LEU A 14 -7.15 24.35 3.28
CA LEU A 14 -8.57 24.18 3.56
C LEU A 14 -8.84 24.32 5.06
N SER A 15 -9.78 25.18 5.42
CA SER A 15 -10.35 25.21 6.77
C SER A 15 -11.65 24.42 6.78
N PRO A 16 -11.80 23.38 7.63
CA PRO A 16 -13.03 22.59 7.74
C PRO A 16 -14.28 23.44 8.06
N ALA A 17 -14.09 24.59 8.73
CA ALA A 17 -15.16 25.51 9.07
C ALA A 17 -15.79 26.20 7.84
N ALA A 18 -15.07 26.29 6.71
CA ALA A 18 -15.55 26.99 5.53
C ALA A 18 -16.72 26.27 4.82
N TRP A 19 -16.94 24.99 5.11
CA TRP A 19 -17.91 24.13 4.41
C TRP A 19 -18.88 23.41 5.36
N ALA A 20 -18.89 23.79 6.63
CA ALA A 20 -19.80 23.21 7.61
C ALA A 20 -21.26 23.39 7.15
N GLY A 21 -21.98 22.28 6.98
CA GLY A 21 -23.37 22.27 6.50
C GLY A 21 -23.56 22.45 4.98
N LYS A 22 -22.49 22.56 4.19
CA LYS A 22 -22.53 22.64 2.72
C LYS A 22 -21.41 21.76 2.10
N PRO A 23 -21.49 20.43 2.22
CA PRO A 23 -20.44 19.52 1.76
C PRO A 23 -20.08 19.68 0.27
N GLN A 24 -21.05 20.06 -0.57
CA GLN A 24 -20.87 20.35 -2.00
C GLN A 24 -20.02 21.60 -2.29
N ALA A 25 -19.78 22.46 -1.30
CA ALA A 25 -18.88 23.61 -1.43
C ALA A 25 -17.43 23.25 -1.12
N CYS A 26 -17.17 22.06 -0.55
CA CYS A 26 -15.82 21.57 -0.35
C CYS A 26 -15.12 21.48 -1.73
N PRO A 27 -14.03 22.22 -1.95
CA PRO A 27 -13.32 22.17 -3.22
C PRO A 27 -12.87 20.74 -3.47
N ALA A 28 -12.98 20.32 -4.74
CA ALA A 28 -12.44 19.04 -5.16
C ALA A 28 -10.97 18.95 -4.72
N TRP A 29 -10.60 17.84 -4.09
CA TRP A 29 -9.21 17.62 -3.71
C TRP A 29 -8.35 17.65 -4.98
N VAL A 30 -7.46 18.63 -5.08
CA VAL A 30 -6.54 18.74 -6.22
C VAL A 30 -5.21 18.13 -5.80
N GLY A 31 -4.86 17.01 -6.44
CA GLY A 31 -3.61 16.30 -6.22
C GLY A 31 -3.76 15.09 -5.29
N PHE A 32 -2.70 14.74 -4.59
CA PHE A 32 -2.59 13.52 -3.79
C PHE A 32 -2.09 13.90 -2.39
N PRO A 33 -2.49 13.19 -1.31
CA PRO A 33 -1.93 13.43 0.02
C PRO A 33 -0.41 13.38 -0.05
N SER A 34 0.23 14.49 0.34
CA SER A 34 1.68 14.53 0.51
C SER A 34 2.04 13.97 1.89
N LEU A 35 3.29 13.52 2.07
CA LEU A 35 3.80 13.07 3.37
C LEU A 35 3.58 14.10 4.49
N ALA A 36 3.70 15.40 4.18
CA ALA A 36 3.48 16.49 5.13
C ALA A 36 2.02 16.62 5.61
N GLY A 37 1.07 15.99 4.92
CA GLY A 37 -0.34 15.95 5.31
C GLY A 37 -0.71 14.78 6.22
N LEU A 38 0.24 13.88 6.55
CA LEU A 38 0.00 12.71 7.37
C LEU A 38 0.54 12.89 8.81
N PRO A 39 0.03 12.12 9.79
CA PRO A 39 0.58 12.13 11.15
C PRO A 39 2.10 11.90 11.19
N ALA A 40 2.78 12.54 12.12
CA ALA A 40 4.19 12.29 12.38
C ALA A 40 4.39 10.90 13.02
N GLY A 41 5.57 10.30 12.83
CA GLY A 41 5.96 9.04 13.48
C GLY A 41 5.38 7.78 12.84
N LEU A 42 4.77 7.86 11.65
CA LEU A 42 4.30 6.69 10.92
C LEU A 42 5.45 5.75 10.55
N GLN A 43 5.19 4.45 10.69
CA GLN A 43 6.17 3.42 10.41
C GLN A 43 6.15 3.03 8.93
N TRP A 44 7.30 3.15 8.27
CA TRP A 44 7.49 2.54 6.96
C TRP A 44 7.91 1.08 7.12
N SER A 45 7.19 0.17 6.47
CA SER A 45 7.45 -1.28 6.60
C SER A 45 8.48 -1.82 5.60
N GLY A 46 8.88 -1.02 4.60
CA GLY A 46 9.94 -1.39 3.66
C GLY A 46 11.32 -1.23 4.28
N ARG A 47 12.29 -1.99 3.77
CA ARG A 47 13.73 -1.91 4.10
C ARG A 47 14.38 -0.70 3.44
N GLY A 48 13.89 -0.31 2.26
CA GLY A 48 14.37 0.87 1.52
C GLY A 48 13.72 2.18 1.99
N GLU A 49 14.09 3.26 1.32
CA GLU A 49 13.45 4.57 1.53
C GLU A 49 11.98 4.57 1.07
N VAL A 50 11.19 5.49 1.62
CA VAL A 50 9.83 5.74 1.16
C VAL A 50 9.89 6.30 -0.28
N PRO A 51 9.27 5.63 -1.27
CA PRO A 51 9.31 6.12 -2.65
C PRO A 51 8.56 7.45 -2.81
N ALA A 52 9.12 8.36 -3.61
CA ALA A 52 8.46 9.63 -3.93
C ALA A 52 7.20 9.44 -4.81
N ILE A 53 6.25 10.37 -4.74
CA ILE A 53 5.16 10.47 -5.74
C ILE A 53 5.77 10.64 -7.14
N GLY A 54 5.26 9.89 -8.11
CA GLY A 54 5.76 9.79 -9.48
C GLY A 54 6.89 8.77 -9.66
N ALA A 55 7.42 8.18 -8.58
CA ALA A 55 8.44 7.15 -8.69
C ALA A 55 7.88 5.86 -9.31
N ARG A 56 8.73 5.17 -10.09
CA ARG A 56 8.46 3.82 -10.59
C ARG A 56 8.80 2.81 -9.49
N VAL A 57 7.86 1.92 -9.20
CA VAL A 57 8.00 0.82 -8.24
C VAL A 57 7.54 -0.49 -8.86
N HIS A 58 7.73 -1.60 -8.15
CA HIS A 58 7.20 -2.91 -8.54
C HIS A 58 6.43 -3.48 -7.36
N ILE A 59 5.15 -3.80 -7.57
CA ILE A 59 4.29 -4.43 -6.56
C ILE A 59 4.43 -5.94 -6.73
N TYR A 60 5.10 -6.60 -5.77
CA TYR A 60 5.34 -8.03 -5.80
C TYR A 60 4.16 -8.84 -5.23
N LEU A 61 3.27 -8.18 -4.49
CA LEU A 61 2.06 -8.80 -3.97
C LEU A 61 1.12 -9.19 -5.11
N ASN A 62 0.65 -10.44 -5.10
CA ASN A 62 -0.50 -10.94 -5.88
C ASN A 62 -0.48 -10.63 -7.40
N GLY A 63 0.69 -10.47 -8.00
CA GLY A 63 0.87 -10.38 -9.45
C GLY A 63 0.57 -9.03 -10.09
N PHE A 64 0.57 -7.92 -9.35
CA PHE A 64 0.37 -6.57 -9.91
C PHE A 64 1.52 -6.10 -10.83
N GLY A 65 2.77 -6.28 -10.40
CA GLY A 65 3.92 -5.91 -11.21
C GLY A 65 4.28 -4.41 -11.18
N PRO A 66 4.87 -3.85 -12.25
CA PRO A 66 5.32 -2.45 -12.30
C PRO A 66 4.19 -1.45 -12.06
N ALA A 67 4.48 -0.42 -11.25
CA ALA A 67 3.51 0.61 -10.90
C ALA A 67 4.16 2.00 -10.73
N GLU A 68 3.33 3.04 -10.73
CA GLU A 68 3.72 4.41 -10.38
C GLU A 68 3.11 4.82 -9.06
N VAL A 69 3.88 5.45 -8.17
CA VAL A 69 3.35 6.02 -6.92
C VAL A 69 2.55 7.28 -7.21
N LYS A 70 1.31 7.33 -6.73
CA LYS A 70 0.41 8.46 -6.91
C LYS A 70 0.20 9.25 -5.62
N ALA A 71 0.04 8.57 -4.49
CA ALA A 71 -0.29 9.18 -3.21
C ALA A 71 0.38 8.46 -2.04
N TYR A 72 0.32 9.07 -0.87
CA TYR A 72 0.55 8.40 0.41
C TYR A 72 -0.77 8.19 1.15
N PHE A 73 -0.81 7.16 2.01
CA PHE A 73 -1.89 6.92 2.95
C PHE A 73 -1.32 6.39 4.27
N HIS A 74 -2.15 6.30 5.31
CA HIS A 74 -1.76 5.59 6.53
C HIS A 74 -2.89 4.70 7.02
N ALA A 75 -2.53 3.60 7.69
CA ALA A 75 -3.46 2.76 8.42
C ALA A 75 -2.74 2.14 9.62
N GLU A 76 -3.40 2.12 10.78
CA GLU A 76 -2.89 1.45 12.00
C GLU A 76 -1.44 1.83 12.38
N GLY A 77 -1.06 3.10 12.19
CA GLY A 77 0.31 3.60 12.51
C GLY A 77 1.36 3.35 11.41
N PHE A 78 1.00 2.69 10.32
CA PHE A 78 1.88 2.44 9.19
C PHE A 78 1.66 3.42 8.04
N LEU A 79 2.76 3.82 7.41
CA LEU A 79 2.79 4.57 6.16
C LEU A 79 2.68 3.61 4.97
N GLY A 80 1.81 3.93 4.03
CA GLY A 80 1.71 3.24 2.75
C GLY A 80 1.67 4.20 1.56
N VAL A 81 1.78 3.63 0.37
CA VAL A 81 1.69 4.34 -0.91
C VAL A 81 0.50 3.83 -1.73
N VAL A 82 -0.19 4.74 -2.39
CA VAL A 82 -1.18 4.41 -3.40
C VAL A 82 -0.47 4.33 -4.74
N CYS A 83 -0.56 3.19 -5.40
CA CYS A 83 0.12 2.90 -6.65
C CYS A 83 -0.88 2.76 -7.80
N ALA A 84 -0.47 3.17 -9.00
CA ALA A 84 -1.16 2.89 -10.27
C ALA A 84 -0.38 1.80 -11.02
N PRO A 85 -0.83 0.54 -10.97
CA PRO A 85 -0.20 -0.56 -11.72
C PRO A 85 -0.32 -0.33 -13.23
N GLU A 86 0.70 -0.74 -14.00
CA GLU A 86 0.62 -0.77 -15.48
C GLU A 86 -0.41 -1.80 -15.97
N VAL A 87 -0.49 -2.93 -15.27
CA VAL A 87 -1.41 -4.03 -15.58
C VAL A 87 -2.14 -4.42 -14.30
N LEU A 88 -3.47 -4.47 -14.36
CA LEU A 88 -4.29 -4.92 -13.25
C LEU A 88 -4.54 -6.43 -13.35
N PRO A 89 -4.27 -7.22 -12.30
CA PRO A 89 -4.62 -8.63 -12.29
C PRO A 89 -6.12 -8.86 -12.47
N ALA A 90 -6.49 -9.94 -13.18
CA ALA A 90 -7.89 -10.25 -13.46
C ALA A 90 -8.72 -10.42 -12.17
N TRP A 91 -8.14 -11.06 -11.15
CA TRP A 91 -8.79 -11.23 -9.85
C TRP A 91 -9.14 -9.88 -9.20
N PHE A 92 -8.25 -8.88 -9.32
CA PHE A 92 -8.45 -7.57 -8.73
C PHE A 92 -9.57 -6.81 -9.45
N GLN A 93 -9.58 -6.87 -10.78
CA GLN A 93 -10.63 -6.25 -11.60
C GLN A 93 -12.02 -6.84 -11.29
N GLN A 94 -12.10 -8.14 -11.00
CA GLN A 94 -13.35 -8.80 -10.62
C GLN A 94 -13.83 -8.40 -9.21
N GLN A 95 -12.91 -8.31 -8.25
CA GLN A 95 -13.24 -7.99 -6.86
C GLN A 95 -13.53 -6.49 -6.66
N CYS A 96 -12.86 -5.63 -7.42
CA CYS A 96 -12.94 -4.18 -7.29
C CYS A 96 -13.20 -3.53 -8.67
N PRO A 97 -14.39 -3.72 -9.27
CA PRO A 97 -14.69 -3.22 -10.60
C PRO A 97 -14.57 -1.68 -10.66
N GLY A 98 -13.81 -1.19 -11.65
CA GLY A 98 -13.56 0.24 -11.87
C GLY A 98 -12.45 0.85 -11.01
N VAL A 99 -11.86 0.10 -10.08
CA VAL A 99 -10.72 0.57 -9.27
C VAL A 99 -9.42 0.34 -10.03
N THR A 100 -8.62 1.39 -10.20
CA THR A 100 -7.34 1.37 -10.93
C THR A 100 -6.12 1.59 -10.04
N LEU A 101 -6.34 1.84 -8.75
CA LEU A 101 -5.29 2.14 -7.78
C LEU A 101 -5.23 1.05 -6.71
N GLY A 102 -4.01 0.65 -6.35
CA GLY A 102 -3.73 -0.29 -5.27
C GLY A 102 -3.14 0.44 -4.06
N HIS A 103 -3.60 0.09 -2.86
CA HIS A 103 -2.94 0.47 -1.61
C HIS A 103 -1.81 -0.52 -1.36
N CYS A 104 -0.58 -0.02 -1.19
CA CYS A 104 0.57 -0.85 -0.93
C CYS A 104 1.38 -0.37 0.27
N PHE A 105 1.80 -1.31 1.12
CA PHE A 105 2.79 -1.07 2.16
C PHE A 105 4.20 -1.38 1.67
N GLY A 106 5.22 -0.86 2.35
CA GLY A 106 6.61 -0.99 1.90
C GLY A 106 7.09 -2.42 1.69
N ARG A 107 6.64 -3.37 2.51
CA ARG A 107 6.96 -4.81 2.33
C ARG A 107 6.46 -5.39 0.99
N GLU A 108 5.37 -4.85 0.44
CA GLU A 108 4.74 -5.35 -0.78
C GLU A 108 5.44 -4.84 -2.05
N LEU A 109 6.30 -3.83 -1.89
CA LEU A 109 7.12 -3.26 -2.96
C LEU A 109 8.51 -3.93 -3.07
N GLU A 110 8.76 -4.94 -2.25
CA GLU A 110 10.01 -5.68 -2.22
C GLU A 110 9.82 -7.09 -2.76
N PRO A 111 10.85 -7.65 -3.43
CA PRO A 111 10.84 -9.05 -3.79
C PRO A 111 10.56 -9.91 -2.56
N TYR A 112 9.62 -10.86 -2.68
CA TYR A 112 9.38 -11.81 -1.62
C TYR A 112 10.65 -12.65 -1.40
N GLN A 113 11.24 -12.50 -0.23
CA GLN A 113 12.30 -13.38 0.26
C GLN A 113 11.67 -14.28 1.32
N PRO A 114 11.46 -15.59 1.01
CA PRO A 114 11.04 -16.52 2.05
C PRO A 114 12.15 -16.56 3.09
N THR A 115 11.85 -16.09 4.30
CA THR A 115 12.66 -16.48 5.46
C THR A 115 12.46 -17.98 5.61
N PRO A 116 13.52 -18.80 5.70
CA PRO A 116 13.34 -20.21 6.01
C PRO A 116 12.46 -20.30 7.26
N ALA A 117 11.44 -21.16 7.20
CA ALA A 117 10.63 -21.42 8.37
C ALA A 117 11.58 -21.80 9.52
N PRO A 118 11.34 -21.31 10.75
CA PRO A 118 12.02 -21.92 11.89
C PRO A 118 11.82 -23.43 11.77
N ILE A 119 12.88 -24.19 11.95
CA ILE A 119 12.82 -25.65 11.95
C ILE A 119 11.93 -26.02 13.15
N VAL A 120 10.63 -26.11 12.92
CA VAL A 120 9.65 -26.65 13.86
C VAL A 120 9.61 -28.14 13.57
N GLY A 121 10.04 -28.94 14.52
CA GLY A 121 10.23 -30.37 14.36
C GLY A 121 11.69 -30.79 14.33
N SER A 122 12.48 -30.33 15.32
CA SER A 122 13.59 -31.17 15.74
C SER A 122 13.01 -32.55 16.15
N PRO A 123 13.72 -33.68 15.99
CA PRO A 123 13.23 -34.99 16.41
C PRO A 123 12.81 -35.05 17.90
N GLU A 124 13.20 -34.03 18.67
CA GLU A 124 12.95 -33.86 20.10
C GLU A 124 11.57 -33.22 20.39
N ASP A 125 10.92 -32.61 19.40
CA ASP A 125 9.62 -31.92 19.52
C ASP A 125 8.42 -32.76 19.01
N TRP A 126 8.63 -34.07 18.78
CA TRP A 126 7.56 -34.99 18.37
C TRP A 126 6.53 -35.17 19.49
N ILE A 127 5.37 -34.53 19.34
CA ILE A 127 4.17 -34.82 20.13
C ILE A 127 3.54 -36.08 19.53
N PRO A 128 3.36 -37.18 20.30
CA PRO A 128 2.78 -38.42 19.78
C PRO A 128 1.40 -38.18 19.16
N ASP A 129 1.20 -38.86 18.03
CA ASP A 129 0.01 -38.84 17.18
C ASP A 129 -1.32 -38.76 17.96
N TYR A 130 -2.20 -37.93 17.40
CA TYR A 130 -3.65 -37.92 17.64
C TYR A 130 -4.17 -39.38 17.79
N PRO A 131 -4.94 -39.72 18.84
CA PRO A 131 -5.43 -41.07 19.00
C PRO A 131 -6.34 -41.43 17.81
N PRO A 132 -6.31 -42.68 17.31
CA PRO A 132 -7.13 -43.09 16.18
C PRO A 132 -8.61 -42.91 16.54
N GLU A 133 -9.37 -42.26 15.65
CA GLU A 133 -10.82 -42.19 15.79
C GLU A 133 -11.38 -43.61 15.64
N GLU A 134 -11.97 -44.13 16.73
CA GLU A 134 -12.76 -45.36 16.69
C GLU A 134 -14.04 -45.06 15.89
N ASN A 135 -14.09 -45.58 14.66
CA ASN A 135 -15.32 -45.61 13.87
C ASN A 135 -16.28 -46.66 14.48
N GLU A 136 -17.47 -46.22 14.92
CA GLU A 136 -18.68 -47.05 15.08
C GLU A 136 -19.60 -46.92 13.86
#